data_AF-M4PWS3-F1
#
_entry.id   AF-M4PWS3-F1
#
_cell.length_a   1.000
_cell.length_b   1.000
_cell.length_c   1.000
_cell.angle_alpha   90.00
_cell.angle_beta   90.00
_cell.angle_gamma   90.00
#
_symmetry.space_group_name_H-M   'P 1'
#
loop_
_entity.id
_entity.type
_entity.pdbx_description
1 polymer ?
#
loop_
_entity_poly.entity_id
_entity_poly.type
_entity_poly.pdbx_seq_one_letter_code
_entity_poly.pdbx_strand_id
1 'polypeptide(L)' 'AERRYYHHGSNSCRGGECRHYTQVVWRNSVRLGCARVRCNNSRWWYVICSYAPRGNIIGQRPY' A
#
# COMPACT_ATOMS: atom_id res chain seq x y z
N ALA A 1 -0.70 9.70 6.87
CA ALA A 1 -1.24 8.34 6.75
C ALA A 1 -2.45 8.36 5.81
N GLU A 2 -2.52 7.43 4.86
CA GLU A 2 -3.47 7.46 3.74
C GLU A 2 -4.89 6.98 4.05
N ARG A 3 -5.09 6.22 5.14
CA ARG A 3 -6.39 5.66 5.54
C ARG A 3 -7.55 6.66 5.45
N ARG A 4 -7.30 7.92 5.83
CA ARG A 4 -8.31 9.00 5.83
C ARG A 4 -8.87 9.33 4.44
N TYR A 5 -8.17 8.97 3.38
CA TYR A 5 -8.56 9.23 2.00
C TYR A 5 -9.28 8.05 1.37
N TYR A 6 -9.25 6.86 1.97
CA TYR A 6 -9.94 5.68 1.45
C TYR A 6 -11.39 5.63 1.96
N HIS A 7 -12.35 5.71 1.04
CA HIS A 7 -13.77 5.55 1.35
C HIS A 7 -14.23 4.14 0.95
N HIS A 8 -14.45 3.29 1.95
CA HIS A 8 -14.87 1.90 1.75
C HIS A 8 -16.22 1.81 1.03
N GLY A 9 -17.20 2.67 1.34
CA GLY A 9 -18.52 2.64 0.69
C GLY A 9 -18.46 2.77 -0.84
N SER A 10 -17.65 3.70 -1.35
CA SER A 10 -17.48 3.93 -2.79
C SER A 10 -16.26 3.23 -3.41
N ASN A 11 -15.52 2.45 -2.62
CA ASN A 11 -14.24 1.83 -3.01
C ASN A 11 -13.29 2.79 -3.76
N SER A 12 -13.16 4.03 -3.28
CA SER A 12 -12.40 5.05 -3.98
C SER A 12 -11.57 5.92 -3.03
N CYS A 13 -10.47 6.48 -3.56
CA CYS A 13 -9.70 7.51 -2.88
C CYS A 13 -10.38 8.87 -3.10
N ARG A 14 -10.67 9.62 -2.03
CA ARG A 14 -11.16 11.00 -2.13
C ARG A 14 -10.27 11.94 -1.33
N GLY A 15 -9.93 13.09 -1.91
CA GLY A 15 -9.13 14.12 -1.24
C GLY A 15 -7.65 13.78 -1.05
N GLY A 16 -7.14 12.72 -1.67
CA GLY A 16 -5.72 12.34 -1.61
C GLY A 16 -5.43 10.94 -2.17
N GLU A 17 -4.16 10.54 -2.07
CA GLU A 17 -3.69 9.20 -2.43
C GLU A 17 -4.06 8.18 -1.34
N CYS A 18 -4.46 6.98 -1.76
CA CYS A 18 -4.79 5.89 -0.83
C CYS A 18 -4.28 4.51 -1.25
N ARG A 19 -3.48 4.44 -2.32
CA ARG A 19 -3.08 3.17 -2.95
C ARG A 19 -2.05 2.39 -2.14
N HIS A 20 -1.22 3.06 -1.34
CA HIS A 20 -0.33 2.35 -0.42
C HIS A 20 -1.14 1.73 0.72
N TYR A 21 -2.09 2.48 1.28
CA TYR A 21 -2.99 1.94 2.31
C TYR A 21 -3.76 0.72 1.82
N THR A 22 -4.39 0.79 0.64
CA THR A 22 -5.16 -0.34 0.11
C THR A 22 -4.31 -1.59 -0.12
N GLN A 23 -3.03 -1.45 -0.48
CA GLN A 23 -2.12 -2.61 -0.58
C GLN A 23 -1.80 -3.21 0.80
N VAL A 24 -1.59 -2.37 1.83
CA VAL A 24 -1.27 -2.83 3.19
C VAL A 24 -2.41 -3.64 3.79
N VAL A 25 -3.65 -3.23 3.55
CA VAL A 25 -4.86 -3.88 4.12
C VAL A 25 -5.51 -4.89 3.16
N TRP A 26 -4.80 -5.30 2.12
CA TRP A 26 -5.37 -6.18 1.09
C TRP A 26 -5.53 -7.62 1.60
N ARG A 27 -6.77 -8.05 1.81
CA ARG A 27 -7.17 -9.36 2.36
C ARG A 27 -6.50 -10.54 1.68
N ASN A 28 -6.33 -10.48 0.36
CA ASN A 28 -5.76 -11.59 -0.41
C ASN A 28 -4.23 -11.62 -0.39
N SER A 29 -3.54 -10.63 0.19
CA SER A 29 -2.08 -10.63 0.32
C SER A 29 -1.68 -11.40 1.58
N VAL A 30 -1.34 -12.69 1.43
CA VAL A 30 -1.05 -13.58 2.56
C VAL A 30 0.45 -13.71 2.87
N ARG A 31 1.31 -13.17 2.01
CA ARG A 31 2.77 -13.13 2.18
C ARG A 31 3.27 -11.70 2.02
N LEU A 32 4.22 -11.33 2.86
CA LEU A 32 4.85 -10.01 2.90
C LEU A 32 6.37 -10.19 3.05
N GLY A 33 7.14 -9.46 2.25
CA GLY A 33 8.59 -9.31 2.44
C GLY A 33 8.98 -7.86 2.26
N CYS A 34 9.79 -7.32 3.17
CA CYS A 34 10.25 -5.93 3.10
C CYS A 34 11.77 -5.85 3.20
N ALA A 35 12.34 -4.83 2.57
CA ALA A 35 13.75 -4.51 2.66
C ALA A 35 13.93 -3.01 2.82
N ARG A 36 15.05 -2.61 3.42
CA ARG A 36 15.48 -1.21 3.43
C ARG A 36 16.96 -1.10 3.12
N VAL A 37 17.33 -0.04 2.41
CA VAL A 37 18.71 0.31 2.11
C VAL A 37 18.95 1.78 2.43
N ARG A 38 20.14 2.12 2.92
CA ARG A 38 20.54 3.52 3.10
C ARG A 38 21.00 4.06 1.76
N CYS A 39 20.42 5.16 1.30
CA CYS A 39 20.83 5.76 0.02
C CYS A 39 22.25 6.33 0.15
N ASN A 40 23.09 6.14 -0.87
CA ASN A 40 24.44 6.72 -0.89
C ASN A 40 24.34 8.26 -0.79
N ASN A 41 25.19 8.85 0.06
CA ASN A 41 25.27 10.30 0.31
C ASN A 41 23.95 10.96 0.76
N SER A 42 23.07 10.21 1.42
CA SER A 42 21.76 10.69 1.84
C SER A 42 21.43 10.25 3.27
N ARG A 43 20.75 11.13 4.03
CA ARG A 43 20.17 10.80 5.34
C ARG A 43 18.89 9.95 5.22
N TRP A 44 18.45 9.67 3.98
CA TRP A 44 17.19 8.99 3.70
C TRP A 44 17.38 7.48 3.55
N TRP A 45 16.33 6.75 3.95
CA TRP A 45 16.22 5.31 3.76
C TRP A 45 15.28 5.02 2.60
N TYR A 46 15.70 4.14 1.70
CA TYR A 46 14.80 3.56 0.71
C TYR A 46 14.19 2.30 1.30
N VAL A 47 12.86 2.23 1.35
CA VAL A 47 12.09 1.12 1.92
C VAL A 47 11.17 0.57 0.84
N ILE A 48 11.18 -0.75 0.68
CA ILE A 48 10.29 -1.46 -0.24
C ILE A 48 9.63 -2.64 0.49
N CYS A 49 8.39 -2.91 0.15
CA CYS A 49 7.66 -4.10 0.57
C CYS A 49 6.97 -4.75 -0.63
N SER A 50 7.11 -6.06 -0.73
CA SER A 50 6.47 -6.93 -1.72
C SER A 50 5.38 -7.75 -1.06
N TYR A 51 4.22 -7.85 -1.71
CA TYR A 51 3.03 -8.55 -1.23
C TYR A 51 2.65 -9.65 -2.22
N ALA A 52 2.29 -10.84 -1.72
CA ALA A 52 1.85 -11.95 -2.56
C ALA A 52 0.66 -12.72 -1.97
N PRO A 53 -0.37 -13.05 -2.76
CA PRO A 53 -0.74 -12.47 -4.06
C PRO A 53 -0.79 -10.94 -4.07
N ARG A 54 -0.61 -10.31 -5.24
CA ARG A 54 -0.61 -8.85 -5.37
C ARG A 54 -1.95 -8.24 -4.98
N GLY A 55 -1.93 -7.05 -4.39
CA GLY A 55 -3.12 -6.26 -4.09
C GLY A 55 -3.48 -5.28 -5.19
N ASN A 56 -4.36 -4.34 -4.85
CA ASN A 56 -4.78 -3.22 -5.71
C ASN A 56 -5.31 -3.68 -7.09
N ILE A 57 -6.08 -4.77 -7.11
CA ILE A 57 -6.76 -5.22 -8.32
C ILE A 57 -7.95 -4.30 -8.61
N ILE A 58 -8.00 -3.74 -9.82
CA ILE A 58 -9.09 -2.87 -10.26
C ILE A 58 -10.43 -3.61 -10.14
N GLY A 59 -11.42 -2.96 -9.53
CA GLY A 59 -12.75 -3.52 -9.30
C GLY A 59 -12.87 -4.41 -8.05
N GLN A 60 -11.76 -4.77 -7.39
CA GLN A 60 -11.80 -5.51 -6.13
C GLN A 60 -11.68 -4.58 -4.92
N ARG A 61 -12.25 -5.01 -3.80
CA ARG A 61 -12.11 -4.33 -2.51
C ARG A 61 -10.91 -4.88 -1.75
N PRO A 62 -10.19 -4.03 -1.00
CA PRO A 62 -9.12 -4.49 -0.13
C PRO A 62 -9.61 -5.42 0.98
N TYR A 63 -10.84 -5.24 1.47
CA TYR A 63 -11.48 -6.08 2.50
C TYR A 63 -13.01 -5.98 2.47
#